data_AF-A0A4Q5Y7A3-F1
#
_entry.id   AF-A0A4Q5Y7A3-F1
#
_cell.length_a   1.000
_cell.length_b   1.000
_cell.length_c   1.000
_cell.angle_alpha   90.00
_cell.angle_beta   90.00
_cell.angle_gamma   90.00
#
_symmetry.space_group_name_H-M   'P 1'
#
loop_
_entity.id
_entity.type
_entity.pdbx_description
1 polymer ?
#
loop_
_entity_poly.entity_id
_entity_poly.type
_entity_poly.pdbx_seq_one_letter_code
_entity_poly.pdbx_strand_id
1 'polypeptide(L)'
;MGFLDLDHGDYNKSASTFTCTLHEMDINKLKQAGLHFDIIVDDEIAMFQQKNIMEQEGPQMMMQKGKLHFENSCESHLANIGTPVGFIPGTYGGYYRFSEMQARIDSLVHHYPAIVQKIILPQTTAGGRPLIVVKISDNVTVNENEAEVLYTGLHHAREGMSMMNLFFFMQYLAENYATEPAITALVDSRELFFMPCVNPDGYVYNESNTPGGGGM
;
A
#
# COMPACT_ATOMS: atom_id res chain seq x y z
N MET A 1 -35.31 4.25 9.46
CA MET A 1 -34.45 4.86 8.42
C MET A 1 -33.06 4.33 8.63
N GLY A 2 -32.57 3.46 7.74
CA GLY A 2 -31.19 2.97 7.80
C GLY A 2 -30.26 4.10 7.35
N PHE A 3 -29.11 4.23 8.01
CA PHE A 3 -28.11 5.22 7.66
C PHE A 3 -27.59 4.96 6.22
N LEU A 4 -27.26 6.04 5.51
CA LEU A 4 -26.40 5.97 4.33
C LEU A 4 -24.97 5.85 4.85
N ASP A 5 -24.28 4.81 4.44
CA ASP A 5 -22.84 4.70 4.69
C ASP A 5 -22.12 5.51 3.61
N LEU A 6 -21.70 6.71 4.00
CA LEU A 6 -20.85 7.57 3.18
C LEU A 6 -19.42 7.32 3.62
N ASP A 7 -18.58 6.97 2.67
CA ASP A 7 -17.15 6.82 2.90
C ASP A 7 -16.43 8.16 2.69
N HIS A 8 -15.98 8.43 1.46
CA HIS A 8 -15.31 9.68 1.07
C HIS A 8 -16.16 10.44 0.05
N GLY A 9 -16.02 11.78 0.03
CA GLY A 9 -16.71 12.62 -0.96
C GLY A 9 -16.20 14.05 -1.02
N ASP A 10 -16.41 14.67 -2.17
CA ASP A 10 -15.96 16.02 -2.47
C ASP A 10 -17.10 17.02 -2.30
N TYR A 11 -16.90 17.98 -1.39
CA TYR A 11 -17.83 19.10 -1.21
C TYR A 11 -17.39 20.31 -2.04
N ASN A 12 -18.16 20.65 -3.07
CA ASN A 12 -17.97 21.89 -3.82
C ASN A 12 -18.81 23.00 -3.19
N LYS A 13 -18.16 23.87 -2.41
CA LYS A 13 -18.81 25.02 -1.75
C LYS A 13 -19.45 26.01 -2.73
N SER A 14 -18.86 26.20 -3.92
CA SER A 14 -19.36 27.16 -4.90
C SER A 14 -20.65 26.70 -5.60
N ALA A 15 -20.75 25.39 -5.86
CA ALA A 15 -21.93 24.76 -6.46
C ALA A 15 -22.92 24.23 -5.42
N SER A 16 -22.55 24.22 -4.14
CA SER A 16 -23.30 23.57 -3.06
C SER A 16 -23.61 22.08 -3.33
N THR A 17 -22.68 21.38 -3.99
CA THR A 17 -22.82 19.95 -4.31
C THR A 17 -21.89 19.10 -3.45
N PHE A 18 -22.32 17.88 -3.15
CA PHE A 18 -21.49 16.84 -2.54
C PHE A 18 -21.47 15.64 -3.47
N THR A 19 -20.28 15.22 -3.88
CA THR A 19 -20.08 14.08 -4.77
C THR A 19 -19.45 12.95 -3.99
N CYS A 20 -20.04 11.75 -4.05
CA CYS A 20 -19.52 10.57 -3.38
C CYS A 20 -19.89 9.31 -4.15
N THR A 21 -19.22 8.22 -3.79
CA THR A 21 -19.50 6.89 -4.31
C THR A 21 -20.49 6.19 -3.40
N LEU A 22 -21.50 5.55 -3.99
CA LEU A 22 -22.54 4.82 -3.28
C LEU A 22 -22.77 3.46 -3.91
N HIS A 23 -23.05 2.47 -3.07
CA HIS A 23 -23.56 1.18 -3.54
C HIS A 23 -25.00 1.35 -4.09
N GLU A 24 -25.41 0.49 -5.04
CA GLU A 24 -26.75 0.56 -5.66
C GLU A 24 -27.89 0.53 -4.62
N MET A 25 -27.69 -0.22 -3.53
CA MET A 25 -28.62 -0.27 -2.40
C MET A 25 -28.82 1.10 -1.74
N ASP A 26 -27.78 1.91 -1.60
CA ASP A 26 -27.85 3.24 -0.99
C ASP A 26 -28.44 4.27 -1.95
N ILE A 27 -28.14 4.15 -3.24
CA ILE A 27 -28.82 4.92 -4.29
C ILE A 27 -30.34 4.66 -4.24
N ASN A 28 -30.75 3.41 -4.02
CA ASN A 28 -32.18 3.07 -3.87
C ASN A 28 -32.80 3.68 -2.60
N LYS A 29 -32.05 3.82 -1.49
CA LYS A 29 -32.51 4.55 -0.30
C LYS A 29 -32.72 6.04 -0.62
N LEU A 30 -31.82 6.66 -1.40
CA LEU A 30 -31.97 8.06 -1.83
C LEU A 30 -33.22 8.27 -2.68
N LYS A 31 -33.48 7.36 -3.64
CA LYS A 31 -34.70 7.37 -4.46
C LYS A 31 -35.96 7.27 -3.60
N GLN A 32 -35.98 6.36 -2.63
CA GLN A 32 -37.12 6.18 -1.71
C GLN A 32 -37.34 7.38 -0.79
N ALA A 33 -36.27 8.07 -0.40
CA ALA A 33 -36.34 9.28 0.42
C ALA A 33 -36.77 10.53 -0.38
N GLY A 34 -36.89 10.44 -1.71
CA GLY A 34 -37.21 11.57 -2.58
C GLY A 34 -36.11 12.63 -2.64
N LEU A 35 -34.86 12.24 -2.35
CA LEU A 35 -33.71 13.13 -2.47
C LEU A 35 -33.32 13.29 -3.94
N HIS A 36 -33.03 14.53 -4.35
CA HIS A 36 -32.52 14.82 -5.68
C HIS A 36 -31.02 14.52 -5.74
N PHE A 37 -30.59 13.77 -6.73
CA PHE A 37 -29.19 13.45 -7.02
C PHE A 37 -29.02 13.17 -8.51
N ASP A 38 -27.79 13.35 -8.98
CA ASP A 38 -27.37 12.99 -10.34
C ASP A 38 -26.39 11.83 -10.27
N ILE A 39 -26.55 10.84 -11.15
CA ILE A 39 -25.56 9.77 -11.33
C ILE A 39 -24.54 10.27 -12.36
N ILE A 40 -23.32 10.54 -11.91
CA ILE A 40 -22.23 11.05 -12.75
C ILE A 40 -21.37 9.93 -13.35
N VAL A 41 -21.35 8.76 -12.71
CA VAL A 41 -20.65 7.55 -13.13
C VAL A 41 -21.54 6.37 -12.79
N ASP A 42 -22.05 5.67 -13.81
CA ASP A 42 -22.97 4.54 -13.63
C ASP A 42 -22.27 3.27 -13.13
N ASP A 43 -21.05 3.00 -13.62
CA ASP A 43 -20.20 1.88 -13.21
C ASP A 43 -18.79 2.38 -12.87
N GLU A 44 -18.60 2.66 -11.58
CA GLU A 44 -17.33 3.18 -11.08
C GLU A 44 -16.21 2.14 -11.12
N ILE A 45 -16.52 0.85 -10.92
CA ILE A 45 -15.54 -0.23 -10.96
C ILE A 45 -14.98 -0.35 -12.37
N ALA A 46 -15.85 -0.41 -13.39
CA ALA A 46 -15.42 -0.46 -14.78
C ALA A 46 -14.62 0.79 -15.18
N MET A 47 -15.07 1.98 -14.76
CA MET A 47 -14.33 3.22 -15.01
C MET A 47 -12.95 3.20 -14.35
N PHE A 48 -12.83 2.74 -13.10
CA PHE A 48 -11.57 2.65 -12.38
C PHE A 48 -10.62 1.66 -13.04
N GLN A 49 -11.10 0.48 -13.41
CA GLN A 49 -10.30 -0.52 -14.13
C GLN A 49 -9.82 0.01 -15.47
N GLN A 50 -10.67 0.71 -16.22
CA GLN A 50 -10.28 1.33 -17.49
C GLN A 50 -9.20 2.40 -17.30
N LYS A 51 -9.32 3.26 -16.27
CA LYS A 51 -8.28 4.24 -15.92
C LYS A 51 -6.95 3.57 -15.58
N ASN A 52 -6.98 2.50 -14.78
CA ASN A 52 -5.78 1.74 -14.44
C ASN A 52 -5.08 1.14 -15.67
N ILE A 53 -5.84 0.65 -16.65
CA ILE A 53 -5.26 0.17 -17.93
C ILE A 53 -4.58 1.32 -18.68
N MET A 54 -5.23 2.49 -18.77
CA MET A 54 -4.67 3.66 -19.44
C MET A 54 -3.41 4.21 -18.74
N GLU A 55 -3.35 4.13 -17.41
CA GLU A 55 -2.15 4.52 -16.65
C GLU A 55 -0.99 3.52 -16.86
N GLN A 56 -1.26 2.23 -17.02
CA GLN A 56 -0.25 1.22 -17.33
C GLN A 56 0.38 1.39 -18.73
N GLU A 57 -0.32 2.03 -19.68
CA GLU A 57 0.23 2.37 -21.00
C GLU A 57 1.27 3.50 -20.98
N GLY A 58 1.62 4.05 -19.81
CA GLY A 58 2.71 5.01 -19.73
C GLY A 58 3.28 5.28 -18.33
N PRO A 59 4.19 4.41 -17.82
CA PRO A 59 5.19 4.85 -16.84
C PRO A 59 5.95 6.11 -17.33
N GLN A 60 6.11 6.23 -18.65
CA GLN A 60 6.68 7.40 -19.34
C GLN A 60 5.76 8.64 -19.32
N MET A 61 4.44 8.48 -19.21
CA MET A 61 3.48 9.60 -19.15
C MET A 61 3.20 10.07 -17.72
N MET A 62 3.31 9.20 -16.72
CA MET A 62 3.28 9.61 -15.30
C MET A 62 4.56 10.36 -14.88
N MET A 63 5.64 10.21 -15.64
CA MET A 63 6.79 11.12 -15.63
C MET A 63 6.56 12.39 -16.50
N GLN A 64 5.35 12.96 -16.53
CA GLN A 64 5.19 14.28 -17.14
C GLN A 64 5.61 15.39 -16.16
N LYS A 65 6.70 16.08 -16.50
CA LYS A 65 7.28 17.23 -15.79
C LYS A 65 8.04 16.93 -14.49
N GLY A 66 8.51 15.70 -14.28
CA GLY A 66 9.51 15.40 -13.24
C GLY A 66 9.10 15.82 -11.82
N LYS A 67 7.84 15.65 -11.44
CA LYS A 67 7.37 15.96 -10.07
C LYS A 67 6.85 14.73 -9.35
N LEU A 68 7.73 14.10 -8.60
CA LEU A 68 7.51 13.91 -7.16
C LEU A 68 8.55 14.77 -6.43
N HIS A 69 8.10 15.82 -5.76
CA HIS A 69 8.89 16.60 -4.78
C HIS A 69 8.59 16.00 -3.39
N PHE A 70 9.55 15.90 -2.47
CA PHE A 70 10.19 17.03 -1.81
C PHE A 70 11.68 16.81 -1.54
N GLU A 71 12.58 17.56 -2.19
CA GLU A 71 13.84 18.05 -1.61
C GLU A 71 14.22 19.42 -2.24
N ASN A 72 14.98 20.23 -1.50
CA ASN A 72 15.27 21.65 -1.75
C ASN A 72 16.55 21.92 -2.59
N SER A 73 17.08 20.92 -3.31
CA SER A 73 18.27 21.07 -4.17
C SER A 73 17.93 20.71 -5.62
N CYS A 74 18.56 21.42 -6.56
CA CYS A 74 18.24 21.35 -8.00
C CYS A 74 18.82 20.13 -8.73
N GLU A 75 19.26 19.09 -8.02
CA GLU A 75 19.75 17.84 -8.62
C GLU A 75 18.83 16.68 -8.23
N SER A 76 18.23 16.04 -9.24
CA SER A 76 17.39 14.85 -9.07
C SER A 76 18.27 13.61 -9.02
N HIS A 77 18.40 13.00 -7.83
CA HIS A 77 19.02 11.69 -7.66
C HIS A 77 18.06 10.52 -7.96
N LEU A 78 16.83 10.78 -8.42
CA LEU A 78 15.87 9.73 -8.76
C LEU A 78 16.38 8.78 -9.86
N ALA A 79 17.28 9.26 -10.72
CA ALA A 79 17.94 8.42 -11.74
C ALA A 79 18.85 7.33 -11.13
N ASN A 80 19.18 7.42 -9.83
CA ASN A 80 20.07 6.47 -9.14
C ASN A 80 19.32 5.41 -8.32
N ILE A 81 17.99 5.50 -8.14
CA ILE A 81 17.24 4.49 -7.39
C ILE A 81 16.77 3.42 -8.38
N GLY A 82 17.59 2.37 -8.54
CA GLY A 82 17.21 1.19 -9.30
C GLY A 82 16.06 0.43 -8.63
N THR A 83 15.21 -0.22 -9.42
CA THR A 83 14.23 -1.16 -8.87
C THR A 83 14.98 -2.38 -8.32
N PRO A 84 14.79 -2.75 -7.04
CA PRO A 84 15.42 -3.93 -6.46
C PRO A 84 15.09 -5.18 -7.28
N VAL A 85 16.07 -6.04 -7.50
CA VAL A 85 15.92 -7.28 -8.30
C VAL A 85 14.86 -8.19 -7.69
N GLY A 86 14.80 -8.23 -6.36
CA GLY A 86 13.83 -8.97 -5.57
C GLY A 86 12.44 -8.32 -5.55
N PHE A 87 12.22 -7.14 -6.11
CA PHE A 87 10.92 -6.49 -6.18
C PHE A 87 10.15 -6.90 -7.45
N ILE A 88 9.24 -7.86 -7.29
CA ILE A 88 8.47 -8.49 -8.37
C ILE A 88 6.99 -8.16 -8.15
N PRO A 89 6.23 -7.75 -9.18
CA PRO A 89 4.79 -7.51 -9.05
C PRO A 89 4.01 -8.74 -8.56
N GLY A 90 2.94 -8.50 -7.82
CA GLY A 90 2.03 -9.56 -7.36
C GLY A 90 0.89 -9.86 -8.32
N THR A 91 0.10 -10.89 -8.02
CA THR A 91 -0.98 -11.37 -8.91
C THR A 91 -2.32 -10.67 -8.71
N TYR A 92 -2.42 -9.76 -7.75
CA TYR A 92 -3.64 -9.05 -7.40
C TYR A 92 -3.63 -7.62 -7.97
N GLY A 93 -3.86 -7.49 -9.28
CA GLY A 93 -3.78 -6.20 -9.97
C GLY A 93 -2.38 -5.57 -9.94
N GLY A 94 -1.32 -6.40 -9.84
CA GLY A 94 0.07 -5.96 -9.65
C GLY A 94 0.50 -5.87 -8.18
N TYR A 95 -0.44 -5.92 -7.24
CA TYR A 95 -0.16 -6.01 -5.80
C TYR A 95 -0.08 -7.46 -5.35
N TYR A 96 0.53 -7.68 -4.19
CA TYR A 96 0.52 -9.01 -3.58
C TYR A 96 -0.85 -9.36 -3.00
N ARG A 97 -1.27 -10.61 -3.16
CA ARG A 97 -2.26 -11.21 -2.25
C ARG A 97 -1.68 -11.30 -0.84
N PHE A 98 -2.51 -11.47 0.17
CA PHE A 98 -2.06 -11.66 1.55
C PHE A 98 -1.18 -12.92 1.70
N SER A 99 -1.46 -13.98 0.94
CA SER A 99 -0.62 -15.18 0.89
C SER A 99 0.72 -14.92 0.20
N GLU A 100 0.72 -14.17 -0.90
CA GLU A 100 1.94 -13.75 -1.59
C GLU A 100 2.78 -12.86 -0.69
N MET A 101 2.17 -11.86 -0.04
CA MET A 101 2.83 -10.98 0.91
C MET A 101 3.63 -11.77 1.95
N GLN A 102 3.01 -12.80 2.56
CA GLN A 102 3.69 -13.69 3.51
C GLN A 102 4.86 -14.43 2.86
N ALA A 103 4.67 -15.01 1.68
CA ALA A 103 5.73 -15.70 0.94
C ALA A 103 6.89 -14.76 0.56
N ARG A 104 6.60 -13.49 0.28
CA ARG A 104 7.62 -12.48 -0.06
C ARG A 104 8.40 -12.02 1.17
N ILE A 105 7.76 -11.94 2.34
CA ILE A 105 8.48 -11.75 3.61
C ILE A 105 9.38 -12.96 3.88
N ASP A 106 8.88 -14.18 3.71
CA ASP A 106 9.67 -15.39 3.92
C ASP A 106 10.87 -15.46 2.96
N SER A 107 10.65 -15.07 1.71
CA SER A 107 11.72 -14.94 0.72
C SER A 107 12.76 -13.90 1.12
N LEU A 108 12.34 -12.73 1.61
CA LEU A 108 13.25 -11.68 2.08
C LEU A 108 14.11 -12.16 3.26
N VAL A 109 13.49 -12.77 4.27
CA VAL A 109 14.21 -13.35 5.42
C VAL A 109 15.19 -14.44 4.99
N HIS A 110 14.80 -15.29 4.02
CA HIS A 110 15.65 -16.36 3.53
C HIS A 110 16.94 -15.84 2.85
N HIS A 111 16.83 -14.76 2.07
CA HIS A 111 17.97 -14.21 1.32
C HIS A 111 18.86 -13.30 2.18
N TYR A 112 18.29 -12.63 3.19
CA TYR A 112 18.99 -11.65 4.02
C TYR A 112 18.86 -11.93 5.53
N PRO A 113 19.12 -13.16 5.99
CA PRO A 113 18.82 -13.57 7.38
C PRO A 113 19.69 -12.86 8.43
N ALA A 114 20.83 -12.30 8.03
CA ALA A 114 21.71 -11.56 8.93
C ALA A 114 21.10 -10.22 9.37
N ILE A 115 20.28 -9.61 8.51
CA ILE A 115 19.75 -8.26 8.73
C ILE A 115 18.23 -8.19 8.71
N VAL A 116 17.52 -9.25 8.29
CA VAL A 116 16.05 -9.27 8.20
C VAL A 116 15.46 -10.36 9.08
N GLN A 117 14.47 -10.00 9.89
CA GLN A 117 13.72 -10.91 10.74
C GLN A 117 12.22 -10.72 10.56
N LYS A 118 11.48 -11.82 10.42
CA LYS A 118 10.02 -11.83 10.51
C LYS A 118 9.59 -12.01 11.96
N ILE A 119 8.72 -11.13 12.43
CA ILE A 119 8.10 -11.15 13.74
C ILE A 119 6.59 -11.32 13.53
N ILE A 120 6.00 -12.31 14.20
CA ILE A 120 4.54 -12.45 14.26
C ILE A 120 4.11 -11.94 15.63
N LEU A 121 3.24 -10.92 15.65
CA LEU A 121 2.73 -10.39 16.91
C LEU A 121 1.86 -11.44 17.61
N PRO A 122 1.82 -11.45 18.95
CA PRO A 122 1.04 -12.44 19.69
C PRO A 122 -0.47 -12.26 19.51
N GLN A 123 -0.92 -11.07 19.11
CA GLN A 123 -2.31 -10.80 18.78
C GLN A 123 -2.62 -11.17 17.33
N THR A 124 -3.83 -11.68 17.13
CA THR A 124 -4.44 -11.83 15.80
C THR A 124 -5.51 -10.78 15.60
N THR A 125 -5.88 -10.56 14.35
CA THR A 125 -7.05 -9.73 14.01
C THR A 125 -8.36 -10.38 14.45
N ALA A 126 -9.47 -9.64 14.31
CA ALA A 126 -10.81 -10.16 14.62
C ALA A 126 -11.17 -11.39 13.76
N GLY A 127 -10.69 -11.44 12.52
CA GLY A 127 -10.80 -12.58 11.60
C GLY A 127 -9.74 -13.67 11.81
N GLY A 128 -8.93 -13.58 12.88
CA GLY A 128 -7.93 -14.59 13.25
C GLY A 128 -6.67 -14.60 12.38
N ARG A 129 -6.40 -13.53 11.63
CA ARG A 129 -5.20 -13.44 10.78
C ARG A 129 -3.99 -12.95 11.57
N PRO A 130 -2.77 -13.42 11.24
CA PRO A 130 -1.56 -12.97 11.91
C PRO A 130 -1.25 -11.52 11.54
N LEU A 131 -0.77 -10.77 12.52
CA LEU A 131 -0.14 -9.47 12.31
C LEU A 131 1.37 -9.67 12.20
N ILE A 132 1.94 -9.28 11.07
CA ILE A 132 3.32 -9.58 10.71
C ILE A 132 4.10 -8.28 10.62
N VAL A 133 5.22 -8.25 11.34
CA VAL A 133 6.21 -7.17 11.31
C VAL A 133 7.51 -7.74 10.76
N VAL A 134 8.21 -6.97 9.95
CA VAL A 134 9.57 -7.27 9.47
C VAL A 134 10.51 -6.29 10.15
N LYS A 135 11.51 -6.78 10.87
CA LYS A 135 12.62 -5.98 11.40
C LYS A 135 13.78 -6.03 10.42
N ILE A 136 14.38 -4.87 10.16
CA ILE A 136 15.66 -4.73 9.45
C ILE A 136 16.64 -3.97 10.37
N SER A 137 17.74 -4.61 10.78
CA SER A 137 18.87 -3.99 11.51
C SER A 137 20.13 -4.87 11.37
N ASP A 138 21.32 -4.33 11.66
CA ASP A 138 22.60 -5.06 11.53
C ASP A 138 22.73 -6.22 12.53
N ASN A 139 22.20 -6.08 13.77
CA ASN A 139 22.09 -7.17 14.75
C ASN A 139 20.63 -7.58 15.00
N VAL A 140 19.95 -7.99 13.93
CA VAL A 140 18.49 -8.19 13.87
C VAL A 140 17.88 -9.07 14.99
N THR A 141 18.65 -9.97 15.61
CA THR A 141 18.18 -10.84 16.70
C THR A 141 18.30 -10.24 18.10
N VAL A 142 18.98 -9.10 18.24
CA VAL A 142 19.23 -8.41 19.50
C VAL A 142 18.31 -7.19 19.57
N ASN A 143 17.93 -6.80 20.78
CA ASN A 143 17.31 -5.51 21.03
C ASN A 143 18.43 -4.54 21.42
N GLU A 144 18.70 -3.57 20.56
CA GLU A 144 19.83 -2.66 20.69
C GLU A 144 19.37 -1.29 21.24
N ASN A 145 20.30 -0.52 21.78
CA ASN A 145 19.99 0.86 22.19
C ASN A 145 20.12 1.81 20.99
N GLU A 146 19.35 1.52 19.94
CA GLU A 146 19.29 2.28 18.70
C GLU A 146 17.96 3.00 18.53
N ALA A 147 17.90 3.95 17.60
CA ALA A 147 16.64 4.61 17.29
C ALA A 147 15.74 3.67 16.46
N GLU A 148 14.50 3.50 16.89
CA GLU A 148 13.52 2.67 16.22
C GLU A 148 12.61 3.49 15.29
N VAL A 149 12.26 2.94 14.13
CA VAL A 149 11.28 3.55 13.22
C VAL A 149 10.27 2.51 12.77
N LEU A 150 8.98 2.85 12.83
CA LEU A 150 7.89 2.01 12.36
C LEU A 150 7.28 2.56 11.07
N TYR A 151 7.23 1.71 10.04
CA TYR A 151 6.55 1.94 8.78
C TYR A 151 5.34 1.00 8.66
N THR A 152 4.19 1.54 8.30
CA THR A 152 2.93 0.79 8.25
C THR A 152 2.21 1.01 6.93
N GLY A 153 1.57 -0.05 6.41
CA GLY A 153 0.80 -0.03 5.17
C GLY A 153 -0.55 -0.74 5.33
N LEU A 154 -1.46 -0.49 4.39
CA LEU A 154 -2.79 -1.13 4.33
C LEU A 154 -3.56 -1.03 5.66
N HIS A 155 -3.71 0.20 6.19
CA HIS A 155 -4.73 0.47 7.21
C HIS A 155 -6.11 0.39 6.55
N HIS A 156 -6.23 1.00 5.37
CA HIS A 156 -7.37 0.85 4.49
C HIS A 156 -7.12 -0.24 3.46
N ALA A 157 -8.04 -1.19 3.37
CA ALA A 157 -7.89 -2.39 2.57
C ALA A 157 -7.80 -2.16 1.04
N ARG A 158 -8.16 -0.96 0.56
CA ARG A 158 -8.13 -0.61 -0.87
C ARG A 158 -6.81 0.03 -1.31
N GLU A 159 -5.90 0.31 -0.39
CA GLU A 159 -4.67 1.07 -0.65
C GLU A 159 -3.46 0.16 -0.87
N GLY A 160 -3.56 -0.82 -1.79
CA GLY A 160 -2.52 -1.83 -2.05
C GLY A 160 -1.13 -1.29 -2.36
N MET A 161 -1.02 -0.10 -2.95
CA MET A 161 0.26 0.57 -3.19
C MET A 161 1.06 0.85 -1.92
N SER A 162 0.40 1.10 -0.79
CA SER A 162 1.10 1.36 0.48
C SER A 162 1.94 0.15 0.91
N MET A 163 1.39 -1.06 0.77
CA MET A 163 2.13 -2.31 1.01
C MET A 163 3.27 -2.46 0.02
N MET A 164 3.03 -2.24 -1.28
CA MET A 164 4.07 -2.39 -2.30
C MET A 164 5.23 -1.43 -2.09
N ASN A 165 4.95 -0.19 -1.65
CA ASN A 165 5.99 0.78 -1.31
C ASN A 165 6.90 0.27 -0.19
N LEU A 166 6.32 -0.33 0.86
CA LEU A 166 7.13 -0.91 1.95
C LEU A 166 7.97 -2.09 1.46
N PHE A 167 7.44 -2.95 0.58
CA PHE A 167 8.24 -4.04 0.00
C PHE A 167 9.37 -3.55 -0.90
N PHE A 168 9.13 -2.50 -1.68
CA PHE A 168 10.19 -1.86 -2.45
C PHE A 168 11.30 -1.39 -1.51
N PHE A 169 10.93 -0.67 -0.45
CA PHE A 169 11.90 -0.11 0.47
C PHE A 169 12.67 -1.19 1.24
N MET A 170 11.98 -2.21 1.76
CA MET A 170 12.63 -3.35 2.43
C MET A 170 13.62 -4.08 1.51
N GLN A 171 13.24 -4.35 0.26
CA GLN A 171 14.15 -4.97 -0.72
C GLN A 171 15.33 -4.07 -1.06
N TYR A 172 15.08 -2.77 -1.23
CA TYR A 172 16.13 -1.79 -1.51
C TYR A 172 17.16 -1.73 -0.38
N LEU A 173 16.70 -1.71 0.88
CA LEU A 173 17.58 -1.77 2.05
C LEU A 173 18.42 -3.04 2.05
N ALA A 174 17.79 -4.19 1.86
CA ALA A 174 18.44 -5.49 1.96
C ALA A 174 19.47 -5.73 0.83
N GLU A 175 19.11 -5.39 -0.42
CA GLU A 175 19.99 -5.56 -1.59
C GLU A 175 21.20 -4.64 -1.56
N ASN A 176 21.06 -3.44 -0.99
CA ASN A 176 22.10 -2.40 -1.02
C ASN A 176 22.90 -2.29 0.28
N TYR A 177 22.54 -3.05 1.32
CA TYR A 177 23.19 -2.97 2.63
C TYR A 177 24.72 -3.13 2.58
N ALA A 178 25.24 -4.01 1.73
CA ALA A 178 26.67 -4.28 1.62
C ALA A 178 27.40 -3.39 0.59
N THR A 179 26.67 -2.62 -0.22
CA THR A 179 27.22 -1.92 -1.39
C THR A 179 27.06 -0.41 -1.32
N GLU A 180 26.02 0.09 -0.63
CA GLU A 180 25.71 1.52 -0.55
C GLU A 180 25.96 2.06 0.86
N PRO A 181 27.01 2.87 1.09
CA PRO A 181 27.42 3.30 2.43
C PRO A 181 26.32 4.02 3.22
N ALA A 182 25.43 4.76 2.55
CA ALA A 182 24.31 5.44 3.20
C ALA A 182 23.25 4.45 3.73
N ILE A 183 23.05 3.33 3.03
CA ILE A 183 22.13 2.27 3.44
C ILE A 183 22.75 1.44 4.55
N THR A 184 24.04 1.10 4.45
CA THR A 184 24.80 0.49 5.54
C THR A 184 24.67 1.32 6.82
N ALA A 185 25.02 2.61 6.76
CA ALA A 185 24.94 3.51 7.91
C ALA A 185 23.52 3.66 8.48
N LEU A 186 22.49 3.55 7.64
CA LEU A 186 21.09 3.60 8.09
C LEU A 186 20.72 2.35 8.89
N VAL A 187 21.09 1.16 8.42
CA VAL A 187 20.78 -0.14 9.02
C VAL A 187 21.67 -0.42 10.26
N ASP A 188 22.92 0.07 10.26
CA ASP A 188 23.89 -0.03 11.38
C ASP A 188 23.60 0.93 12.55
N SER A 189 22.57 1.78 12.46
CA SER A 189 22.28 2.78 13.49
C SER A 189 20.83 2.88 13.90
N ARG A 190 19.97 2.05 13.31
CA ARG A 190 18.52 2.04 13.52
C ARG A 190 17.95 0.66 13.37
N GLU A 191 16.96 0.38 14.22
CA GLU A 191 16.03 -0.72 14.00
C GLU A 191 14.83 -0.24 13.19
N LEU A 192 14.67 -0.77 11.98
CA LEU A 192 13.58 -0.42 11.08
C LEU A 192 12.51 -1.52 11.11
N PHE A 193 11.29 -1.17 11.50
CA PHE A 193 10.16 -2.07 11.59
C PHE A 193 9.14 -1.77 10.50
N PHE A 194 8.69 -2.80 9.80
CA PHE A 194 7.73 -2.70 8.72
C PHE A 194 6.53 -3.59 9.02
N MET A 195 5.32 -3.02 9.04
CA MET A 195 4.07 -3.77 9.04
C MET A 195 3.37 -3.55 7.69
N PRO A 196 3.58 -4.43 6.70
CA PRO A 196 3.07 -4.21 5.35
C PRO A 196 1.54 -4.23 5.26
N CYS A 197 0.88 -4.90 6.20
CA CYS A 197 -0.57 -4.99 6.26
C CYS A 197 -1.09 -4.90 7.69
N VAL A 198 -1.59 -3.72 8.06
CA VAL A 198 -2.23 -3.47 9.36
C VAL A 198 -3.65 -4.06 9.39
N ASN A 199 -4.35 -4.07 8.27
CA ASN A 199 -5.73 -4.57 8.13
C ASN A 199 -5.82 -5.80 7.20
N PRO A 200 -5.30 -6.97 7.60
CA PRO A 200 -5.32 -8.16 6.76
C PRO A 200 -6.71 -8.75 6.58
N ASP A 201 -7.64 -8.53 7.51
CA ASP A 201 -9.03 -8.99 7.37
C ASP A 201 -9.74 -8.25 6.23
N GLY A 202 -9.67 -6.91 6.24
CA GLY A 202 -10.24 -6.09 5.18
C GLY A 202 -9.57 -6.35 3.84
N TYR A 203 -8.25 -6.52 3.81
CA TYR A 203 -7.53 -6.79 2.56
C TYR A 203 -7.96 -8.13 1.94
N VAL A 204 -8.06 -9.20 2.74
CA VAL A 204 -8.52 -10.51 2.24
C VAL A 204 -10.01 -10.49 1.87
N TYR A 205 -10.81 -9.66 2.54
CA TYR A 205 -12.19 -9.40 2.12
C TYR A 205 -12.26 -8.79 0.72
N ASN A 206 -11.42 -7.78 0.43
CA ASN A 206 -11.31 -7.21 -0.91
C ASN A 206 -10.86 -8.24 -1.95
N GLU A 207 -9.85 -9.06 -1.63
CA GLU A 207 -9.41 -10.15 -2.52
C GLU A 207 -10.53 -11.13 -2.86
N SER A 208 -11.43 -11.38 -1.91
CA SER A 208 -12.55 -12.31 -2.10
C SER A 208 -13.66 -11.70 -2.97
N ASN A 209 -13.92 -10.39 -2.82
CA ASN A 209 -14.95 -9.68 -3.59
C ASN A 209 -14.49 -9.29 -5.00
N THR A 210 -13.21 -8.94 -5.16
CA THR A 210 -12.64 -8.52 -6.44
C THR A 210 -11.40 -9.34 -6.79
N PRO A 211 -11.51 -10.64 -7.12
CA PRO A 211 -10.35 -11.54 -7.22
C PRO A 211 -9.28 -11.11 -8.23
N GLY A 212 -9.62 -10.32 -9.25
CA GLY A 212 -8.68 -9.78 -10.23
C GLY A 212 -7.85 -8.58 -9.76
N GLY A 213 -8.12 -8.03 -8.57
CA GLY A 213 -7.60 -6.74 -8.14
C GLY A 213 -8.45 -5.57 -8.67
N GLY A 214 -8.04 -4.35 -8.34
CA GLY A 214 -8.76 -3.14 -8.76
C GLY A 214 -10.12 -2.97 -8.08
N GLY A 215 -10.32 -3.58 -6.91
CA GLY A 215 -11.51 -3.40 -6.11
C GLY A 215 -11.53 -2.01 -5.47
N MET A 216 -12.62 -1.29 -5.74
CA MET A 216 -13.06 -0.10 -5.01
C MET A 216 -13.91 -0.50 -3.81
#